data_AF-A0A9R1V7H4-F1
#
_entry.id   AF-A0A9R1V7H4-F1
#
_cell.length_a   1.000
_cell.length_b   1.000
_cell.length_c   1.000
_cell.angle_alpha   90.00
_cell.angle_beta   90.00
_cell.angle_gamma   90.00
#
_symmetry.space_group_name_H-M   'P 1'
#
loop_
_entity.id
_entity.type
_entity.pdbx_description
1 polymer ?
#
loop_
_entity_poly.entity_id
_entity_poly.type
_entity_poly.pdbx_seq_one_letter_code
_entity_poly.pdbx_strand_id
1 'polypeptide(L)'
;MIDELGMVKIPLKSTLPLLSELEKMANLNIPKDLASDEANKYLADACAKFEIKCPPPQTTARLLDKLVGHFLEETCVDPCFIMDHPEIMSPLAKCHRSKPGLTERFELFINKHELANAYTELNDPVV
;
A
#
# COMPACT_ATOMS: atom_id res chain seq x y z
N MET A 1 -7.20 9.37 -18.37
CA MET A 1 -7.69 10.72 -18.76
C MET A 1 -7.25 11.64 -17.64
N ILE A 2 -6.40 12.62 -17.87
CA ILE A 2 -5.90 13.50 -16.82
C ILE A 2 -7.00 14.52 -16.52
N ASP A 3 -7.28 14.84 -15.25
CA ASP A 3 -8.24 15.88 -14.89
C ASP A 3 -7.65 17.30 -15.02
N GLU A 4 -8.48 18.32 -14.78
CA GLU A 4 -8.11 19.73 -14.89
C GLU A 4 -7.02 20.16 -13.89
N LEU A 5 -6.67 19.30 -12.92
CA LEU A 5 -5.64 19.49 -11.91
C LEU A 5 -4.34 18.73 -12.23
N GLY A 6 -4.26 18.05 -13.37
CA GLY A 6 -3.08 17.28 -13.76
C GLY A 6 -3.00 15.89 -13.09
N MET A 7 -4.05 15.45 -12.39
CA MET A 7 -4.09 14.16 -11.72
C MET A 7 -4.69 13.10 -12.64
N VAL A 8 -4.17 11.88 -12.57
CA VAL A 8 -4.69 10.75 -13.35
C VAL A 8 -6.11 10.44 -12.86
N LYS A 9 -7.15 10.62 -13.70
CA LYS A 9 -8.49 10.11 -13.36
C LYS A 9 -8.43 8.60 -13.25
N ILE A 10 -8.55 8.13 -12.02
CA ILE A 10 -8.78 6.73 -11.71
C ILE A 10 -10.26 6.43 -12.04
N PRO A 11 -10.56 5.40 -12.85
CA PRO A 11 -11.93 5.09 -13.25
C PRO A 11 -12.82 4.71 -12.05
N LEU A 12 -14.13 5.02 -12.14
CA LEU A 12 -15.22 4.85 -11.15
C LEU A 12 -15.36 3.48 -10.43
N LYS A 13 -14.53 2.48 -10.76
CA LYS A 13 -14.45 1.17 -10.12
C LYS A 13 -12.99 0.76 -10.04
N SER A 14 -12.22 1.43 -9.20
CA SER A 14 -10.79 1.16 -9.08
C SER A 14 -10.49 0.19 -7.97
N THR A 15 -9.95 -0.94 -8.37
CA THR A 15 -9.23 -1.85 -7.51
C THR A 15 -7.73 -1.64 -7.78
N LEU A 16 -6.98 -1.26 -6.75
CA LEU A 16 -5.56 -0.94 -6.81
C LEU A 16 -4.78 -2.00 -6.04
N PRO A 17 -4.04 -2.91 -6.70
CA PRO A 17 -3.09 -3.76 -5.99
C PRO A 17 -1.94 -2.90 -5.45
N LEU A 18 -1.77 -2.92 -4.12
CA LEU A 18 -0.99 -1.92 -3.38
C LEU A 18 0.42 -1.71 -3.93
N LEU A 19 1.24 -2.77 -3.98
CA LEU A 19 2.65 -2.64 -4.37
C LEU A 19 2.80 -2.19 -5.83
N SER A 20 2.08 -2.81 -6.76
CA SER A 20 2.24 -2.52 -8.19
C SER A 20 1.79 -1.10 -8.54
N GLU A 21 0.72 -0.60 -7.92
CA GLU A 21 0.29 0.78 -8.16
C GLU A 21 1.19 1.78 -7.44
N LEU A 22 1.71 1.46 -6.25
CA LEU A 22 2.69 2.31 -5.57
C LEU A 22 3.97 2.45 -6.39
N GLU A 23 4.53 1.34 -6.90
CA GLU A 23 5.71 1.35 -7.77
C GLU A 23 5.50 2.23 -9.01
N LYS A 24 4.34 2.10 -9.66
CA LYS A 24 3.98 2.86 -10.85
C LYS A 24 3.79 4.35 -10.57
N MET A 25 3.10 4.71 -9.49
CA MET A 25 2.80 6.12 -9.18
C MET A 25 3.99 6.87 -8.60
N ALA A 26 4.80 6.21 -7.79
CA ALA A 26 6.00 6.79 -7.19
C ALA A 26 7.26 6.62 -8.07
N ASN A 27 7.16 5.88 -9.19
CA ASN A 27 8.29 5.49 -10.03
C ASN A 27 9.41 4.85 -9.18
N LEU A 28 9.03 3.84 -8.39
CA LEU A 28 9.88 3.08 -7.49
C LEU A 28 9.99 1.63 -7.98
N ASN A 29 11.05 0.95 -7.54
CA ASN A 29 11.24 -0.49 -7.72
C ASN A 29 11.46 -1.09 -6.33
N ILE A 30 10.38 -1.48 -5.67
CA ILE A 30 10.42 -1.87 -4.26
C ILE A 30 11.06 -3.26 -4.17
N PRO A 31 12.07 -3.46 -3.28
CA PRO A 31 12.64 -4.79 -3.06
C PRO A 31 11.57 -5.81 -2.64
N LYS A 32 11.65 -7.02 -3.20
CA LYS A 32 10.64 -8.07 -2.96
C LYS A 32 10.65 -8.61 -1.54
N ASP A 33 11.83 -8.72 -0.93
CA ASP A 33 11.98 -9.16 0.45
C ASP A 33 11.75 -7.98 1.40
N LEU A 34 10.49 -7.73 1.74
CA LEU A 34 10.09 -6.60 2.58
C LEU A 34 10.55 -6.73 4.04
N ALA A 35 10.98 -7.93 4.46
CA ALA A 35 11.54 -8.16 5.79
C ALA A 35 13.03 -7.80 5.89
N SER A 36 13.69 -7.51 4.76
CA SER A 36 15.12 -7.23 4.72
C SER A 36 15.48 -5.81 5.16
N ASP A 37 16.67 -5.63 5.73
CA ASP A 37 17.20 -4.31 6.09
C ASP A 37 17.39 -3.43 4.84
N GLU A 38 17.71 -4.03 3.70
CA GLU A 38 17.82 -3.33 2.41
C GLU A 38 16.48 -2.75 1.97
N ALA A 39 15.38 -3.50 2.12
CA ALA A 39 14.04 -3.02 1.79
C ALA A 39 13.62 -1.88 2.74
N ASN A 40 13.88 -2.03 4.04
CA ASN A 40 13.62 -0.98 5.01
C ASN A 40 14.35 0.32 4.65
N LYS A 41 15.66 0.23 4.40
CA LYS A 41 16.48 1.37 4.01
C LYS A 41 16.01 2.01 2.70
N TYR A 42 15.68 1.19 1.70
CA TYR A 42 15.16 1.67 0.42
C TYR A 42 13.89 2.52 0.60
N LEU A 43 12.95 2.05 1.42
CA LEU A 43 11.69 2.75 1.69
C LEU A 43 11.90 4.01 2.54
N ALA A 44 12.88 4.01 3.45
CA ALA A 44 13.28 5.19 4.21
C ALA A 44 13.87 6.27 3.29
N ASP A 45 14.77 5.87 2.38
CA ASP A 45 15.35 6.76 1.36
C ASP A 45 14.26 7.29 0.41
N ALA A 46 13.28 6.46 0.04
CA ALA A 46 12.12 6.89 -0.75
C ALA A 46 11.26 7.93 0.00
N CYS A 47 10.94 7.69 1.28
CA CYS A 47 10.24 8.67 2.11
C CYS A 47 11.00 10.00 2.14
N ALA A 48 12.33 9.96 2.35
CA ALA A 48 13.17 11.16 2.37
C ALA A 48 13.19 11.89 1.02
N LYS A 49 13.31 11.15 -0.09
CA LYS A 49 13.28 11.68 -1.46
C LYS A 49 12.02 12.48 -1.77
N PHE A 50 10.87 12.03 -1.25
CA PHE A 50 9.58 12.68 -1.45
C PHE A 50 9.17 13.60 -0.30
N GLU A 51 10.08 13.88 0.63
CA GLU A 51 9.85 14.74 1.80
C GLU A 51 8.69 14.25 2.71
N ILE A 52 8.43 12.94 2.70
CA ILE A 52 7.40 12.28 3.50
C ILE A 52 7.96 11.98 4.88
N LYS A 53 7.34 12.54 5.92
CA LYS A 53 7.77 12.36 7.31
C LYS A 53 7.25 11.04 7.88
N CYS A 54 8.17 10.15 8.25
CA CYS A 54 7.87 8.96 9.06
C CYS A 54 8.58 9.05 10.43
N PRO A 55 7.87 9.37 11.53
CA PRO A 55 8.49 9.42 12.85
C PRO A 55 8.90 8.01 13.34
N PRO A 56 9.92 7.89 14.21
CA PRO A 56 10.35 6.59 14.75
C PRO A 56 9.23 5.82 15.49
N PRO A 57 9.30 4.48 15.55
CA PRO A 57 10.19 3.60 14.77
C PRO A 57 9.86 3.58 13.26
N GLN A 58 10.88 3.54 12.41
CA GLN A 58 10.76 3.49 10.94
C GLN A 58 10.77 2.06 10.41
N THR A 59 9.81 1.24 10.86
CA THR A 59 9.62 -0.12 10.36
C THR A 59 9.17 -0.12 8.90
N THR A 60 9.46 -1.18 8.13
CA THR A 60 9.05 -1.32 6.72
C THR A 60 7.55 -1.08 6.52
N ALA A 61 6.71 -1.65 7.38
CA ALA A 61 5.25 -1.46 7.32
C ALA A 61 4.83 0.02 7.44
N ARG A 62 5.43 0.77 8.37
CA ARG A 62 5.13 2.21 8.57
C ARG A 62 5.65 3.09 7.42
N LEU A 63 6.76 2.72 6.81
CA LEU A 63 7.30 3.42 5.65
C LEU A 63 6.41 3.20 4.42
N LEU A 64 5.98 1.96 4.19
CA LEU A 64 4.99 1.63 3.14
C LEU A 64 3.68 2.37 3.37
N ASP A 65 3.12 2.34 4.58
CA ASP A 65 1.92 3.09 4.97
C ASP A 65 2.02 4.59 4.60
N LYS A 66 3.16 5.22 4.90
CA LYS A 66 3.37 6.64 4.59
C LYS A 66 3.46 6.92 3.09
N LEU A 67 4.09 6.03 2.32
CA LEU A 67 4.14 6.12 0.86
C LEU A 67 2.76 5.88 0.24
N VAL A 68 2.01 4.90 0.73
CA VAL A 68 0.63 4.61 0.28
C VAL A 68 -0.28 5.80 0.54
N GLY A 69 -0.24 6.38 1.74
CA GLY A 69 -1.00 7.59 2.08
C GLY A 69 -0.72 8.73 1.12
N HIS A 70 0.54 8.97 0.78
CA HIS A 70 0.92 10.06 -0.11
C HIS A 70 0.55 9.81 -1.58
N PHE A 71 0.79 8.59 -2.09
CA PHE A 71 0.67 8.32 -3.54
C PHE A 71 -0.66 7.70 -3.94
N LEU A 72 -1.27 6.88 -3.10
CA LEU A 72 -2.49 6.12 -3.45
C LEU A 72 -3.73 6.76 -2.82
N GLU A 73 -3.75 6.95 -1.49
CA GLU A 73 -4.95 7.41 -0.77
C GLU A 73 -5.41 8.80 -1.26
N GLU A 74 -4.47 9.71 -1.49
CA GLU A 74 -4.74 11.06 -2.02
C GLU A 74 -5.42 11.07 -3.40
N THR A 75 -5.37 9.95 -4.13
CA THR A 75 -6.03 9.81 -5.44
C THR A 75 -7.40 9.13 -5.38
N CYS A 76 -7.79 8.62 -4.21
CA CYS A 76 -9.05 7.90 -4.00
C CYS A 76 -10.22 8.87 -3.73
N VAL A 77 -10.58 9.68 -4.72
CA VAL A 77 -11.74 10.60 -4.63
C VAL A 77 -13.06 9.82 -4.67
N ASP A 78 -13.22 8.98 -5.69
CA ASP A 78 -14.32 8.02 -5.81
C ASP A 78 -14.04 6.74 -5.00
N PRO A 79 -15.05 5.86 -4.77
CA PRO A 79 -14.84 4.60 -4.09
C PRO A 79 -13.74 3.75 -4.73
N CYS A 80 -12.67 3.53 -3.96
CA CYS A 80 -11.46 2.84 -4.39
C CYS A 80 -11.09 1.75 -3.39
N PHE A 81 -10.77 0.56 -3.88
CA PHE A 81 -10.27 -0.52 -3.05
C PHE A 81 -8.76 -0.66 -3.25
N ILE A 82 -7.98 -0.39 -2.21
CA ILE A 82 -6.57 -0.78 -2.17
C ILE A 82 -6.54 -2.23 -1.68
N MET A 83 -5.97 -3.14 -2.46
CA MET A 83 -5.99 -4.58 -2.22
C MET A 83 -4.58 -5.15 -2.13
N ASP A 84 -4.52 -6.42 -1.70
CA ASP A 84 -3.33 -7.26 -1.75
C ASP A 84 -2.17 -6.70 -0.91
N HIS A 85 -2.50 -6.21 0.29
CA HIS A 85 -1.51 -5.66 1.20
C HIS A 85 -0.43 -6.70 1.54
N PRO A 86 0.84 -6.29 1.67
CA PRO A 86 1.91 -7.15 2.14
C PRO A 86 1.62 -7.80 3.49
N GLU A 87 2.12 -9.04 3.67
CA GLU A 87 2.01 -9.78 4.94
C GLU A 87 2.61 -9.02 6.13
N ILE A 88 3.75 -8.34 5.91
CA ILE A 88 4.40 -7.51 6.94
C ILE A 88 3.54 -6.36 7.47
N MET A 89 2.50 -5.96 6.72
CA MET A 89 1.54 -4.92 7.13
C MET A 89 0.25 -5.50 7.72
N SER A 90 0.06 -6.83 7.66
CA SER A 90 -1.25 -7.47 7.80
C SER A 90 -1.13 -8.77 8.62
N PRO A 91 -0.72 -8.71 9.90
CA PRO A 91 -0.40 -9.90 10.69
C PRO A 91 -1.59 -10.83 10.97
N LEU A 92 -2.81 -10.35 10.79
CA LEU A 92 -4.05 -11.12 10.99
C LEU A 92 -4.71 -11.53 9.66
N ALA A 93 -4.19 -11.07 8.53
CA ALA A 93 -4.75 -11.39 7.22
C ALA A 93 -4.10 -12.64 6.66
N LYS A 94 -4.91 -13.53 6.09
CA LYS A 94 -4.46 -14.76 5.45
C LYS A 94 -3.61 -14.45 4.22
N CYS A 95 -2.54 -15.22 4.03
CA CYS A 95 -1.71 -15.17 2.83
C CYS A 95 -2.54 -15.31 1.56
N HIS A 96 -2.18 -14.54 0.54
CA HIS A 96 -2.88 -14.52 -0.74
C HIS A 96 -2.68 -15.85 -1.48
N ARG A 97 -3.78 -16.46 -1.96
CA ARG A 97 -3.80 -17.81 -2.56
C ARG A 97 -2.83 -18.04 -3.74
N SER A 98 -2.45 -16.97 -4.44
CA SER A 98 -1.61 -17.03 -5.65
C SER A 98 -0.52 -15.96 -5.75
N LYS A 99 -0.31 -15.15 -4.71
CA LYS A 99 0.66 -14.02 -4.73
C LYS A 99 1.50 -14.08 -3.45
N PRO A 100 2.63 -14.79 -3.45
CA PRO A 100 3.46 -14.95 -2.25
C PRO A 100 3.88 -13.62 -1.64
N GLY A 101 3.84 -13.51 -0.30
CA GLY A 101 4.21 -12.31 0.45
C GLY A 101 3.11 -11.24 0.55
N LEU A 102 1.95 -11.46 -0.07
CA LEU A 102 0.77 -10.60 0.02
C LEU A 102 -0.36 -11.31 0.77
N THR A 103 -1.38 -10.56 1.16
CA THR A 103 -2.55 -11.07 1.89
C THR A 103 -3.84 -10.84 1.12
N GLU A 104 -4.90 -11.59 1.45
CA GLU A 104 -6.25 -11.32 0.94
C GLU A 104 -6.91 -10.19 1.75
N ARG A 105 -6.30 -9.01 1.76
CA ARG A 105 -6.77 -7.80 2.46
C ARG A 105 -7.19 -6.73 1.46
N PHE A 106 -8.15 -5.93 1.88
CA PHE A 106 -8.49 -4.67 1.23
C PHE A 106 -8.83 -3.55 2.21
N GLU A 107 -8.67 -2.34 1.72
CA GLU A 107 -9.15 -1.11 2.35
C GLU A 107 -10.00 -0.32 1.35
N LEU A 108 -11.17 0.14 1.79
CA LEU A 108 -12.04 1.02 1.01
C LEU A 108 -11.72 2.47 1.36
N PHE A 109 -11.39 3.25 0.34
CA PHE A 109 -11.21 4.69 0.43
C PHE A 109 -12.31 5.43 -0.34
N ILE A 110 -12.85 6.50 0.25
CA ILE A 110 -13.77 7.46 -0.38
C ILE A 110 -13.36 8.86 0.05
N ASN A 111 -13.27 9.78 -0.90
CA ASN A 111 -12.84 11.16 -0.65
C ASN A 111 -11.51 11.22 0.15
N LYS A 112 -10.55 10.37 -0.22
CA LYS A 112 -9.21 10.26 0.38
C LYS A 112 -9.16 9.79 1.83
N HIS A 113 -10.28 9.28 2.34
CA HIS A 113 -10.36 8.75 3.70
C HIS A 113 -10.64 7.26 3.66
N GLU A 114 -10.01 6.51 4.57
CA GLU A 114 -10.32 5.10 4.80
C GLU A 114 -11.71 4.98 5.45
N LEU A 115 -12.56 4.13 4.90
CA LEU A 115 -13.92 3.86 5.41
C LEU A 115 -14.08 2.43 5.91
N ALA A 116 -13.31 1.49 5.37
CA ALA A 116 -13.38 0.09 5.77
C ALA A 116 -12.04 -0.61 5.55
N ASN A 117 -11.75 -1.56 6.43
CA ASN A 117 -10.65 -2.50 6.31
C ASN A 117 -11.24 -3.91 6.48
N ALA A 118 -10.88 -4.82 5.58
CA ALA A 118 -11.35 -6.19 5.64
C ALA A 118 -10.32 -7.14 5.03
N TYR A 119 -10.32 -8.38 5.50
CA TYR A 119 -9.42 -9.41 5.03
C TYR A 119 -10.02 -10.80 5.23
N THR A 120 -9.54 -11.77 4.45
CA THR A 120 -9.71 -13.18 4.84
C THR A 120 -8.89 -13.41 6.11
N GLU A 121 -9.54 -13.85 7.19
CA GLU A 121 -8.88 -14.08 8.47
C GLU A 121 -7.80 -15.16 8.38
N LEU A 122 -6.63 -14.88 8.97
CA LEU A 122 -5.62 -15.89 9.23
C LEU A 122 -6.18 -16.88 10.27
N ASN A 123 -6.33 -18.13 9.83
CA ASN A 123 -6.97 -19.17 10.63
C ASN A 123 -6.06 -20.40 10.83
N ASP A 124 -4.79 -20.31 10.46
CA ASP A 124 -3.77 -21.32 10.79
C ASP A 124 -3.09 -20.89 12.10
N PRO A 125 -3.24 -21.66 13.19
CA PRO A 125 -2.70 -21.28 14.51
C PRO A 125 -1.18 -21.44 14.63
N VAL A 126 -0.50 -22.01 13.63
CA VAL A 126 0.95 -22.24 13.65
C VAL A 126 1.73 -21.08 13.02
N VAL A 127 1.07 -20.30 12.16
CA VAL A 127 1.62 -19.13 11.47
C VAL A 127 1.61 -17.92 12.39
#